data_AF-A0A947YA45-F1
#
_entry.id   AF-A0A947YA45-F1
#
_cell.length_a   1.000
_cell.length_b   1.000
_cell.length_c   1.000
_cell.angle_alpha   90.00
_cell.angle_beta   90.00
_cell.angle_gamma   90.00
#
_symmetry.space_group_name_H-M   'P 1'
#
loop_
_entity.id
_entity.type
_entity.pdbx_description
1 polymer ?
#
loop_
_entity_poly.entity_id
_entity_poly.type
_entity_poly.pdbx_seq_one_letter_code
_entity_poly.pdbx_strand_id
1 'polypeptide(L)' 'YATGEVLFSLEDPRVVLKRTDTPVLEVDNILEEKGEVNNVVFSEGLVQFNGKWFLYFGMGDSRIGVAVADLKFVQ' A
#
# COMPACT_ATOMS: atom_id res chain seq x y z
N TYR A 1 9.04 -7.20 -3.64
CA TYR A 1 8.20 -6.03 -3.97
C TYR A 1 7.74 -5.38 -2.69
N ALA A 2 7.63 -4.04 -2.70
CA ALA A 2 7.17 -3.23 -1.58
C ALA A 2 6.39 -2.02 -2.13
N THR A 3 5.47 -1.47 -1.35
CA THR A 3 4.61 -0.36 -1.76
C THR A 3 5.14 0.96 -1.20
N GLY A 4 5.21 1.99 -2.04
CA GLY A 4 5.42 3.38 -1.63
C GLY A 4 4.25 4.27 -2.06
N GLU A 5 4.28 5.54 -1.67
CA GLU A 5 3.23 6.50 -2.00
C GLU A 5 3.79 7.71 -2.75
N VAL A 6 2.96 8.26 -3.65
CA VAL A 6 3.27 9.48 -4.40
C VAL A 6 2.04 10.40 -4.36
N LEU A 7 2.26 11.65 -3.98
CA LEU A 7 1.26 12.71 -4.02
C LEU A 7 1.49 13.54 -5.29
N PHE A 8 0.47 13.59 -6.14
CA PHE A 8 0.45 14.38 -7.36
C PHE A 8 -0.32 15.70 -7.15
N SER A 9 -0.05 16.70 -7.97
CA SER A 9 -0.82 17.95 -7.98
C SER A 9 -2.25 17.70 -8.43
N LEU A 10 -3.18 18.43 -7.79
CA LEU A 10 -4.60 18.41 -8.15
C LEU A 10 -4.86 19.14 -9.47
N GLU A 11 -4.06 20.18 -9.76
CA GLU A 11 -4.14 21.01 -10.95
C GLU A 11 -3.50 20.33 -12.17
N ASP A 12 -2.37 19.65 -11.98
CA ASP A 12 -1.68 18.88 -13.02
C ASP A 12 -1.09 17.57 -12.47
N PRO A 13 -1.70 16.40 -12.73
CA PRO A 13 -1.27 15.13 -12.15
C PRO A 13 0.08 14.63 -12.69
N ARG A 14 0.68 15.29 -13.69
CA ARG A 14 2.05 15.01 -14.13
C ARG A 14 3.09 15.53 -13.13
N VAL A 15 2.70 16.47 -12.28
CA VAL A 15 3.57 17.07 -11.26
C VAL A 15 3.53 16.23 -9.99
N VAL A 16 4.68 15.68 -9.62
CA VAL A 16 4.89 15.03 -8.33
C VAL A 16 5.14 16.12 -7.28
N LEU A 17 4.28 16.21 -6.28
CA LEU A 17 4.42 17.14 -5.16
C LEU A 17 5.25 16.53 -4.02
N LYS A 18 4.99 15.26 -3.69
CA LYS A 18 5.71 14.50 -2.67
C LYS A 18 5.78 13.03 -3.03
N ARG A 19 6.79 12.35 -2.51
CA ARG A 19 6.98 10.90 -2.62
C ARG A 19 7.62 10.41 -1.33
N THR A 20 7.25 9.21 -0.87
CA THR A 20 7.90 8.61 0.30
C THR A 20 9.32 8.15 -0.03
N ASP A 21 10.27 8.39 0.87
CA ASP A 21 11.66 7.95 0.73
C ASP A 21 11.83 6.45 1.04
N THR A 22 10.93 5.90 1.85
CA THR A 22 10.88 4.48 2.23
C THR A 22 9.51 3.87 1.88
N PRO A 23 9.42 2.54 1.79
CA PRO A 23 8.13 1.86 1.65
C PRO A 23 7.17 2.18 2.80
N VAL A 24 5.89 2.19 2.49
CA VAL A 24 4.77 2.26 3.46
C VAL A 24 4.21 0.87 3.79
N LEU A 25 4.46 -0.11 2.93
CA LEU A 25 4.16 -1.52 3.16
C LEU A 25 5.30 -2.36 2.57
N GLU A 26 5.86 -3.22 3.40
CA GLU A 26 6.92 -4.17 3.03
C GLU A 26 6.60 -5.53 3.61
N VAL A 27 7.34 -6.55 3.16
CA VAL A 27 7.19 -7.93 3.64
C VAL A 27 7.54 -7.98 5.13
N ASP A 28 6.58 -8.36 5.97
CA ASP A 28 6.75 -8.44 7.43
C ASP A 28 6.59 -9.85 8.01
N ASN A 29 6.02 -10.79 7.23
CA ASN A 29 5.71 -12.12 7.71
C ASN A 29 5.94 -13.23 6.67
N ILE A 30 5.88 -14.47 7.14
CA ILE A 30 6.17 -15.67 6.35
C ILE A 30 5.20 -15.89 5.18
N LEU A 31 3.97 -15.38 5.26
CA LEU A 31 2.96 -15.54 4.21
C LEU A 31 3.21 -14.60 3.02
N GLU A 32 3.92 -13.49 3.26
CA GLU A 32 4.39 -12.51 2.27
C GLU A 32 5.79 -12.85 1.76
N GLU A 33 6.63 -13.40 2.63
CA GLU A 33 7.97 -13.89 2.27
C GLU A 33 7.89 -15.09 1.33
N LYS A 34 6.92 -15.99 1.53
CA LYS A 34 6.83 -17.29 0.82
C LYS A 34 5.51 -17.50 0.09
N GLY A 35 5.63 -17.68 -1.22
CA GLY A 35 4.54 -18.05 -2.12
C GLY A 35 5.07 -18.49 -3.49
N GLU A 36 4.26 -18.34 -4.54
CA GLU A 36 4.69 -18.58 -5.93
C GLU A 36 5.85 -17.65 -6.31
N VAL A 37 5.82 -16.41 -5.82
CA VAL A 37 6.94 -15.47 -5.89
C VAL A 37 7.30 -15.01 -4.48
N ASN A 38 8.55 -15.25 -4.06
CA ASN A 38 8.99 -14.89 -2.71
C ASN A 38 9.20 -13.37 -2.55
N ASN A 39 9.03 -12.90 -1.32
CA ASN A 39 9.25 -11.51 -0.90
C ASN A 39 8.39 -10.50 -1.68
N VAL A 40 7.08 -10.73 -1.74
CA VAL A 40 6.12 -9.89 -2.46
C VAL A 40 5.01 -9.41 -1.54
N VAL A 41 4.88 -8.09 -1.45
CA VAL A 41 3.61 -7.41 -1.19
C VAL A 41 3.26 -6.55 -2.41
N PHE A 42 2.03 -6.64 -2.91
CA PHE A 42 1.58 -5.93 -4.12
C PHE A 42 0.23 -5.26 -3.89
N SER A 43 0.18 -3.93 -3.85
CA SER A 43 -1.06 -3.19 -3.57
C SER A 43 -2.04 -3.19 -4.74
N GLU A 44 -3.31 -3.47 -4.45
CA GLU A 44 -4.36 -3.65 -5.48
C GLU A 44 -5.56 -2.72 -5.30
N GLY A 45 -5.98 -2.44 -4.05
CA GLY A 45 -7.17 -1.62 -3.80
C GLY A 45 -7.13 -0.89 -2.47
N LEU A 46 -7.36 0.42 -2.50
CA LEU A 46 -7.47 1.26 -1.31
C LEU A 46 -8.92 1.71 -1.14
N VAL A 47 -9.54 1.36 -0.01
CA VAL A 47 -10.95 1.65 0.28
C VAL A 47 -11.05 2.45 1.58
N GLN A 48 -11.78 3.56 1.52
CA GLN A 48 -12.21 4.28 2.71
C GLN A 48 -13.55 3.72 3.18
N PHE A 49 -13.63 3.19 4.39
CA PHE A 49 -14.87 2.64 4.94
C PHE A 49 -14.92 2.83 6.46
N ASN A 50 -16.05 3.32 6.97
CA ASN A 50 -16.30 3.51 8.40
C ASN A 50 -15.15 4.20 9.18
N GLY A 51 -14.61 5.29 8.63
CA GLY A 51 -13.54 6.06 9.27
C GLY A 51 -12.16 5.38 9.26
N LYS A 52 -11.96 4.37 8.40
CA LYS A 52 -10.69 3.67 8.24
C LYS A 52 -10.31 3.54 6.76
N TRP A 53 -9.01 3.42 6.53
CA TRP A 53 -8.43 2.96 5.26
C TRP A 53 -8.23 1.46 5.31
N PHE A 54 -8.59 0.78 4.23
CA PHE A 54 -8.34 -0.63 3.97
C PHE A 54 -7.53 -0.75 2.68
N LEU A 55 -6.29 -1.18 2.78
CA LEU A 55 -5.43 -1.46 1.63
C LEU A 55 -5.36 -2.97 1.42
N TYR A 56 -6.01 -3.46 0.36
CA TYR A 56 -5.92 -4.85 -0.07
C TYR A 56 -4.65 -5.04 -0.92
N PHE A 57 -3.92 -6.10 -0.64
CA PHE A 57 -2.66 -6.40 -1.31
C PHE A 57 -2.45 -7.90 -1.49
N GLY A 58 -1.78 -8.27 -2.58
CA GLY A 58 -1.30 -9.63 -2.84
C GLY A 58 -0.06 -9.94 -1.99
N MET A 59 0.02 -11.16 -1.47
CA MET A 59 1.14 -11.69 -0.68
C MET A 59 1.73 -12.90 -1.40
N GLY A 60 3.02 -12.81 -1.73
CA GLY A 60 3.78 -13.89 -2.35
C GLY A 60 3.17 -14.45 -3.65
N ASP A 61 2.41 -13.67 -4.40
CA ASP A 61 1.60 -14.11 -5.55
C ASP A 61 0.73 -15.34 -5.24
N SER A 62 0.19 -15.43 -4.02
CA SER A 62 -0.54 -16.64 -3.58
C SER A 62 -1.71 -16.38 -2.65
N ARG A 63 -1.77 -15.22 -2.00
CA ARG A 63 -2.79 -14.88 -0.99
C ARG A 63 -3.14 -13.40 -1.06
N ILE A 64 -4.26 -13.03 -0.45
CA ILE A 64 -4.69 -11.63 -0.30
C ILE A 64 -4.64 -11.26 1.19
N GLY A 65 -4.01 -10.14 1.49
CA GLY A 65 -3.97 -9.49 2.81
C GLY A 65 -4.72 -8.16 2.81
N VAL A 66 -4.95 -7.62 4.01
CA VAL A 66 -5.49 -6.26 4.18
C VAL A 66 -4.75 -5.53 5.30
N ALA A 67 -4.18 -4.37 4.97
CA ALA A 67 -3.62 -3.44 5.94
C ALA A 67 -4.69 -2.39 6.29
N VAL A 68 -4.79 -2.03 7.58
CA VAL A 68 -5.84 -1.12 8.07
C VAL A 68 -5.22 0.04 8.84
N ALA A 69 -5.66 1.25 8.53
CA ALA A 69 -5.27 2.46 9.25
C ALA A 69 -6.48 3.34 9.57
N ASP A 70 -6.42 4.13 10.64
CA ASP A 70 -7.46 5.11 10.91
C ASP A 70 -7.41 6.25 9.89
N LEU A 71 -8.59 6.71 9.46
CA LEU A 71 -8.70 7.94 8.68
C LEU A 71 -8.35 9.12 9.59
N LYS A 72 -7.14 9.64 9.45
CA LYS A 72 -6.75 10.90 10.09
C LYS A 72 -6.90 12.03 9.07
N PHE A 73 -7.76 12.98 9.37
CA PHE A 73 -7.72 14.27 8.67
C PHE A 73 -6.46 14.99 9.12
N VAL A 74 -5.49 15.12 8.22
CA VAL A 74 -4.39 16.05 8.43
C VAL A 74 -4.96 17.45 8.20
N GLN A 75 -5.01 18.24 9.27
CA GLN A 75 -5.44 19.63 9.27
C GLN A 75 -4.31 20.54 8.79
#